data_AF-A0A101X251-F1
#
_entry.id   AF-A0A101X251-F1
#
_cell.length_a   1.000
_cell.length_b   1.000
_cell.length_c   1.000
_cell.angle_alpha   90.00
_cell.angle_beta   90.00
_cell.angle_gamma   90.00
#
_symmetry.space_group_name_H-M   'P 1'
#
loop_
_entity.id
_entity.type
_entity.pdbx_description
1 polymer ?
#
loop_
_entity_poly.entity_id
_entity_poly.type
_entity_poly.pdbx_seq_one_letter_code
_entity_poly.pdbx_strand_id
1 'polypeptide(L)'
;MEEVLEQVSRHGVLRGPVDWAFPAWIAYVEYATRRIAETFQLTEEERRQLLDFRDAMKRLLLEAWRQAKEKLTTLYNAIMEGTYRVEGNRLYAPDGTWMYVGRTVMHIPIHGISAETYFPDVLKLPRERLELLQLGWRASDESNTGGRPLMGTAQPWQVFAWTAARYGELYAYVASANLTREGASVEVVIKARGWMQRWSKAEAIDLVASHLRRGEWTPLLTMWLGDGKAERKKALHGKYKLVVAAKEPWRLGSSIGAEKALVATGREAFVKLRESAGVYGELLDLLRAHKWIEIKLATDDALRAAYKLNTEKRNIDVLRAMYGRNDGEIPTEQFSHAEDGPRRGAVVVAGVVMYLELVGGRGGSLVAKHFTRDAGKALAAAGRLESAGLRPNVVRSGPNYVVYIATADLLRLAERDSEIRRAIALYLAEKAKDGTQRQREIAEKILKRHPLFSPPNSLSASLKPASP
;
A
#
# COMPACT_ATOMS: atom_id res chain seq x y z
N MET A 1 3.42 -14.01 -11.42
CA MET A 1 4.55 -13.85 -10.47
C MET A 1 4.90 -12.38 -10.22
N GLU A 2 4.98 -11.53 -11.25
CA GLU A 2 5.29 -10.09 -11.08
C GLU A 2 4.37 -9.39 -10.08
N GLU A 3 3.06 -9.60 -10.18
CA GLU A 3 2.06 -9.05 -9.25
C GLU A 3 2.34 -9.46 -7.79
N VAL A 4 2.70 -10.73 -7.55
CA VAL A 4 3.04 -11.25 -6.22
C VAL A 4 4.26 -10.53 -5.65
N LEU A 5 5.32 -10.35 -6.47
CA LEU A 5 6.51 -9.60 -6.03
C LEU A 5 6.21 -8.12 -5.81
N GLU A 6 5.36 -7.51 -6.61
CA GLU A 6 4.94 -6.12 -6.44
C GLU A 6 4.19 -5.94 -5.12
N GLN A 7 3.27 -6.85 -4.79
CA GLN A 7 2.53 -6.86 -3.53
C GLN A 7 3.46 -7.06 -2.32
N VAL A 8 4.36 -8.05 -2.37
CA VAL A 8 5.36 -8.25 -1.29
C VAL A 8 6.27 -7.04 -1.16
N SER A 9 6.76 -6.47 -2.26
CA SER A 9 7.64 -5.29 -2.25
C SER A 9 6.94 -4.06 -1.69
N ARG A 10 5.64 -3.91 -1.97
CA ARG A 10 4.90 -2.71 -1.57
C ARG A 10 4.36 -2.80 -0.15
N HIS A 11 3.79 -3.93 0.22
CA HIS A 11 2.98 -4.09 1.42
C HIS A 11 3.53 -5.14 2.38
N GLY A 12 4.48 -5.98 1.95
CA GLY A 12 5.03 -7.07 2.76
C GLY A 12 4.11 -8.29 2.90
N VAL A 13 2.80 -8.10 2.78
CA VAL A 13 1.75 -9.11 2.91
C VAL A 13 1.09 -9.35 1.54
N LEU A 14 0.72 -10.59 1.26
CA LEU A 14 -0.12 -10.95 0.12
C LEU A 14 -1.60 -10.89 0.54
N ARG A 15 -2.32 -9.88 0.06
CA ARG A 15 -3.75 -9.66 0.32
C ARG A 15 -4.55 -9.73 -0.97
N GLY A 16 -5.65 -10.47 -0.95
CA GLY A 16 -6.57 -10.56 -2.09
C GLY A 16 -7.67 -11.59 -1.84
N PRO A 17 -8.46 -11.99 -2.86
CA PRO A 17 -9.36 -13.13 -2.75
C PRO A 17 -8.62 -14.37 -2.26
N VAL A 18 -9.27 -15.28 -1.52
CA VAL A 18 -8.64 -16.52 -1.05
C VAL A 18 -8.04 -17.35 -2.19
N ASP A 19 -8.72 -17.36 -3.34
CA ASP A 19 -8.27 -18.00 -4.58
C ASP A 19 -7.08 -17.32 -5.27
N TRP A 20 -6.65 -16.17 -4.78
CA TRP A 20 -5.41 -15.52 -5.19
C TRP A 20 -4.36 -15.56 -4.08
N ALA A 21 -4.73 -15.29 -2.82
CA ALA A 21 -3.80 -15.15 -1.71
C ALA A 21 -3.00 -16.44 -1.44
N PHE A 22 -3.66 -17.61 -1.41
CA PHE A 22 -2.97 -18.88 -1.19
C PHE A 22 -2.07 -19.28 -2.38
N PRO A 23 -2.55 -19.27 -3.64
CA PRO A 23 -1.68 -19.48 -4.80
C PRO A 23 -0.52 -18.48 -4.89
N ALA A 24 -0.72 -17.21 -4.54
CA ALA A 24 0.33 -16.20 -4.49
C ALA A 24 1.40 -16.55 -3.46
N TRP A 25 1.00 -17.04 -2.28
CA TRP A 25 1.92 -17.53 -1.25
C TRP A 25 2.75 -18.72 -1.75
N ILE A 26 2.12 -19.70 -2.41
CA ILE A 26 2.82 -20.86 -2.99
C ILE A 26 3.83 -20.40 -4.05
N ALA A 27 3.40 -19.54 -4.98
CA ALA A 27 4.27 -18.99 -6.01
C ALA A 27 5.45 -18.20 -5.41
N TYR A 28 5.23 -17.49 -4.31
CA TYR A 28 6.29 -16.79 -3.60
C TYR A 28 7.30 -17.76 -2.94
N VAL A 29 6.83 -18.85 -2.33
CA VAL A 29 7.70 -19.89 -1.75
C VAL A 29 8.58 -20.53 -2.82
N GLU A 30 8.00 -20.89 -3.97
CA GLU A 30 8.73 -21.42 -5.12
C GLU A 30 9.75 -20.40 -5.66
N TYR A 31 9.36 -19.13 -5.76
CA TYR A 31 10.25 -18.05 -6.16
C TYR A 31 11.44 -17.91 -5.20
N ALA A 32 11.18 -17.75 -3.90
CA ALA A 32 12.20 -17.47 -2.90
C ALA A 32 13.20 -18.63 -2.79
N THR A 33 12.73 -19.88 -2.73
CA THR A 33 13.59 -21.06 -2.65
C THR A 33 14.48 -21.21 -3.89
N ARG A 34 13.91 -21.05 -5.09
CA ARG A 34 14.70 -21.06 -6.34
C ARG A 34 15.77 -19.98 -6.33
N ARG A 35 15.39 -18.74 -6.01
CA ARG A 35 16.34 -17.62 -6.01
C ARG A 35 17.44 -17.81 -4.97
N ILE A 36 17.12 -18.35 -3.79
CA ILE A 36 18.11 -18.64 -2.75
C ILE A 36 19.10 -19.68 -3.29
N ALA A 37 18.61 -20.77 -3.88
CA ALA A 37 19.47 -21.81 -4.47
C ALA A 37 20.36 -21.28 -5.61
N GLU A 38 19.89 -20.31 -6.39
CA GLU A 38 20.67 -19.67 -7.47
C GLU A 38 21.73 -18.70 -6.95
N THR A 39 21.51 -18.06 -5.80
CA THR A 39 22.33 -16.94 -5.31
C THR A 39 23.34 -17.37 -4.26
N PHE A 40 22.93 -18.26 -3.35
CA PHE A 40 23.76 -18.70 -2.24
C PHE A 40 24.53 -19.97 -2.59
N GLN A 41 25.75 -20.07 -2.08
CA GLN A 41 26.57 -21.27 -2.23
C GLN A 41 26.05 -22.35 -1.27
N LEU A 42 25.25 -23.26 -1.82
CA LEU A 42 24.70 -24.40 -1.11
C LEU A 42 25.37 -25.69 -1.59
N THR A 43 25.69 -26.58 -0.65
CA THR A 43 26.05 -27.96 -0.96
C THR A 43 24.86 -28.71 -1.57
N GLU A 44 25.11 -29.87 -2.18
CA GLU A 44 24.02 -30.68 -2.76
C GLU A 44 22.96 -31.07 -1.73
N GLU A 45 23.40 -31.41 -0.52
CA GLU A 45 22.51 -31.75 0.59
C GLU A 45 21.68 -30.53 1.04
N GLU A 46 22.29 -29.35 1.14
CA GLU A 46 21.57 -28.13 1.50
C GLU A 46 20.58 -27.69 0.43
N ARG A 47 20.91 -27.91 -0.85
CA ARG A 47 19.96 -27.70 -1.96
C ARG A 47 18.76 -28.62 -1.82
N ARG A 48 18.99 -29.90 -1.55
CA ARG A 48 17.93 -30.88 -1.32
C ARG A 48 17.04 -30.46 -0.15
N GLN A 49 17.62 -30.11 0.99
CA GLN A 49 16.89 -29.62 2.16
C GLN A 49 16.03 -28.38 1.84
N LEU A 50 16.55 -27.43 1.08
CA LEU A 50 15.78 -26.25 0.66
C LEU A 50 14.61 -26.60 -0.26
N LEU A 51 14.78 -27.59 -1.15
CA LEU A 51 13.71 -28.09 -2.03
C LEU A 51 12.65 -28.87 -1.23
N ASP A 52 13.06 -29.68 -0.25
CA ASP A 52 12.14 -30.38 0.64
C ASP A 52 11.33 -29.38 1.48
N PHE A 53 11.97 -28.30 1.95
CA PHE A 53 11.28 -27.18 2.60
C PHE A 53 10.24 -26.52 1.70
N ARG A 54 10.60 -26.24 0.43
CA ARG A 54 9.66 -25.70 -0.56
C ARG A 54 8.43 -26.59 -0.69
N ASP A 55 8.65 -27.90 -0.85
CA ASP A 55 7.60 -28.85 -1.14
C ASP A 55 6.69 -29.08 0.07
N ALA A 56 7.26 -29.11 1.28
CA ALA A 56 6.51 -29.13 2.53
C ALA A 56 5.62 -27.88 2.70
N MET A 57 6.17 -26.69 2.48
CA MET A 57 5.42 -25.43 2.55
C MET A 57 4.32 -25.35 1.49
N LYS A 58 4.60 -25.78 0.25
CA LYS A 58 3.63 -25.83 -0.84
C LYS A 58 2.45 -26.75 -0.50
N ARG A 59 2.74 -27.96 -0.02
CA ARG A 59 1.70 -28.92 0.41
C ARG A 59 0.82 -28.33 1.51
N LEU A 60 1.44 -27.79 2.54
CA LEU A 60 0.77 -27.16 3.68
C LEU A 60 -0.15 -26.01 3.25
N LEU A 61 0.31 -25.15 2.34
CA LEU A 61 -0.51 -24.05 1.81
C LEU A 61 -1.66 -24.54 0.91
N LEU A 62 -1.46 -25.60 0.12
CA LEU A 62 -2.51 -26.20 -0.71
C LEU A 62 -3.62 -26.84 0.13
N GLU A 63 -3.25 -27.59 1.17
CA GLU A 63 -4.22 -28.19 2.10
C GLU A 63 -5.00 -27.10 2.85
N ALA A 64 -4.30 -26.08 3.35
CA ALA A 64 -4.92 -24.96 4.06
C ALA A 64 -5.85 -24.14 3.15
N TRP A 65 -5.51 -24.00 1.87
CA TRP A 65 -6.35 -23.33 0.89
C TRP A 65 -7.69 -24.05 0.72
N ARG A 66 -7.67 -25.39 0.57
CA ARG A 66 -8.90 -26.20 0.46
C ARG A 66 -9.78 -26.02 1.70
N GLN A 67 -9.20 -26.14 2.88
CA GLN A 67 -9.94 -25.98 4.14
C GLN A 67 -10.49 -24.55 4.29
N ALA A 68 -9.73 -23.52 3.94
CA ALA A 68 -10.19 -22.14 4.00
C ALA A 68 -11.39 -21.89 3.07
N LYS A 69 -11.35 -22.41 1.85
CA LYS A 69 -12.44 -22.29 0.87
C LYS A 69 -13.71 -22.96 1.36
N GLU A 70 -13.59 -24.20 1.84
CA GLU A 70 -14.71 -24.97 2.35
C GLU A 70 -15.40 -24.22 3.50
N LYS A 71 -14.61 -23.81 4.51
CA LYS A 71 -15.13 -23.06 5.65
C LYS A 71 -15.77 -21.73 5.25
N LEU A 72 -15.15 -20.98 4.34
CA LEU A 72 -15.72 -19.72 3.83
C LEU A 72 -17.05 -19.93 3.12
N THR A 73 -17.14 -20.97 2.30
CA THR A 73 -18.36 -21.29 1.55
C THR A 73 -19.49 -21.64 2.50
N THR A 74 -19.22 -22.51 3.47
CA THR A 74 -20.19 -22.89 4.50
C THR A 74 -20.69 -21.67 5.28
N LEU A 75 -19.77 -20.81 5.74
CA LEU A 75 -20.14 -19.61 6.50
C LEU A 75 -20.91 -18.60 5.65
N TYR A 76 -20.53 -18.43 4.39
CA TYR A 76 -21.24 -17.57 3.46
C TYR A 76 -22.68 -18.06 3.23
N ASN A 77 -22.87 -19.35 2.97
CA ASN A 77 -24.21 -19.93 2.80
C ASN A 77 -25.06 -19.77 4.06
N ALA A 78 -24.50 -20.06 5.24
CA ALA A 78 -25.20 -19.87 6.51
C ALA A 78 -25.64 -18.41 6.75
N ILE A 79 -24.82 -17.45 6.31
CA ILE A 79 -25.17 -16.02 6.36
C ILE A 79 -26.29 -15.68 5.39
N MET A 80 -26.20 -16.16 4.14
CA MET A 80 -27.19 -15.89 3.10
C MET A 80 -28.56 -16.51 3.40
N GLU A 81 -28.57 -17.68 4.03
CA GLU A 81 -29.78 -18.40 4.43
C GLU A 81 -30.33 -17.96 5.79
N GLY A 82 -29.59 -17.12 6.54
CA GLY A 82 -29.98 -16.68 7.88
C GLY A 82 -29.92 -17.77 8.94
N THR A 83 -29.19 -18.86 8.70
CA THR A 83 -29.07 -20.03 9.59
C THR A 83 -27.85 -19.97 10.52
N TYR A 84 -27.03 -18.92 10.42
CA TYR A 84 -25.87 -18.70 11.28
C TYR A 84 -26.26 -18.32 12.72
N ARG A 85 -25.40 -18.66 13.69
CA ARG A 85 -25.48 -18.17 15.07
C ARG A 85 -24.23 -17.39 15.44
N VAL A 86 -24.38 -16.36 16.28
CA VAL A 86 -23.25 -15.59 16.82
C VAL A 86 -23.21 -15.78 18.33
N GLU A 87 -22.07 -16.25 18.83
CA GLU A 87 -21.83 -16.44 20.26
C GLU A 87 -20.50 -15.77 20.63
N GLY A 88 -20.56 -14.75 21.49
CA GLY A 88 -19.41 -13.93 21.82
C GLY A 88 -18.77 -13.31 20.57
N ASN A 89 -17.49 -13.62 20.33
CA ASN A 89 -16.73 -13.13 19.18
C ASN A 89 -16.64 -14.16 18.04
N ARG A 90 -17.57 -15.12 17.96
CA ARG A 90 -17.56 -16.17 16.95
C ARG A 90 -18.89 -16.23 16.20
N LEU A 91 -18.79 -16.45 14.89
CA LEU A 91 -19.91 -16.75 14.01
C LEU A 91 -19.81 -18.22 13.61
N TYR A 92 -20.91 -18.95 13.76
CA TYR A 92 -21.02 -20.37 13.49
C TYR A 92 -22.04 -20.63 12.39
N ALA A 93 -21.72 -21.59 11.53
CA ALA A 93 -22.66 -22.27 10.65
C ALA A 93 -23.31 -23.48 11.36
N PRO A 94 -24.41 -24.04 10.81
CA PRO A 94 -25.12 -25.18 11.40
C PRO A 94 -24.29 -26.45 11.59
N ASP A 95 -23.30 -26.68 10.73
CA ASP A 95 -22.38 -27.83 10.78
C ASP A 95 -21.29 -27.69 11.86
N GLY A 96 -21.28 -26.59 12.62
CA GLY A 96 -20.27 -26.27 13.62
C GLY A 96 -19.03 -25.58 13.05
N THR A 97 -18.91 -25.38 11.74
CA THR A 97 -17.88 -24.52 11.14
C THR A 97 -18.02 -23.11 11.68
N TRP A 98 -16.90 -22.44 11.98
CA TRP A 98 -16.95 -21.13 12.60
C TRP A 98 -15.77 -20.23 12.21
N MET A 99 -15.98 -18.93 12.37
CA MET A 99 -14.96 -17.88 12.22
C MET A 99 -14.99 -16.91 13.40
N TYR A 100 -13.85 -16.27 13.68
CA TYR A 100 -13.83 -15.15 14.59
C TYR A 100 -14.35 -13.88 13.90
N VAL A 101 -15.22 -13.15 14.60
CA VAL A 101 -15.86 -11.90 14.15
C VAL A 101 -15.57 -10.71 15.09
N GLY A 102 -14.37 -10.68 15.67
CA GLY A 102 -13.98 -9.62 16.60
C GLY A 102 -13.84 -8.24 15.94
N ARG A 103 -13.84 -7.18 16.76
CA ARG A 103 -13.74 -5.77 16.31
C ARG A 103 -12.49 -5.45 15.48
N THR A 104 -11.38 -6.13 15.72
CA THR A 104 -10.06 -5.81 15.14
C THR A 104 -9.61 -6.77 14.06
N VAL A 105 -9.92 -8.06 14.16
CA VAL A 105 -9.53 -9.07 13.15
C VAL A 105 -10.63 -10.11 13.01
N MET A 106 -11.17 -10.23 11.80
CA MET A 106 -11.97 -11.38 11.40
C MET A 106 -11.03 -12.43 10.81
N HIS A 107 -11.16 -13.68 11.21
CA HIS A 107 -10.33 -14.74 10.64
C HIS A 107 -10.97 -16.11 10.76
N ILE A 108 -10.56 -16.99 9.85
CA ILE A 108 -10.94 -18.39 9.85
C ILE A 108 -9.76 -19.20 10.38
N PRO A 109 -9.96 -19.95 11.47
CA PRO A 109 -8.91 -20.81 11.98
C PRO A 109 -8.70 -22.01 11.05
N ILE A 110 -7.44 -22.34 10.82
CA ILE A 110 -7.01 -23.53 10.09
C ILE A 110 -6.55 -24.57 11.11
N HIS A 111 -7.02 -25.80 10.97
CA HIS A 111 -6.81 -26.87 11.95
C HIS A 111 -6.24 -28.12 11.30
N GLY A 112 -5.28 -28.74 11.98
CA GLY A 112 -4.74 -30.05 11.61
C GLY A 112 -3.77 -30.06 10.42
N ILE A 113 -3.34 -28.90 9.92
CA ILE A 113 -2.49 -28.80 8.73
C ILE A 113 -1.11 -28.28 9.16
N SER A 114 -0.14 -29.19 9.23
CA SER A 114 1.22 -28.90 9.66
C SER A 114 2.26 -29.77 8.95
N ALA A 115 3.52 -29.34 8.99
CA ALA A 115 4.64 -30.06 8.42
C ALA A 115 5.89 -29.96 9.31
N GLU A 116 6.62 -31.05 9.44
CA GLU A 116 8.01 -31.04 9.89
C GLU A 116 8.92 -30.89 8.68
N THR A 117 9.92 -30.02 8.77
CA THR A 117 10.79 -29.70 7.64
C THR A 117 12.15 -29.18 8.13
N TYR A 118 13.09 -28.96 7.23
CA TYR A 118 14.43 -28.47 7.53
C TYR A 118 14.80 -27.32 6.59
N PHE A 119 15.34 -26.23 7.14
CA PHE A 119 15.87 -25.12 6.34
C PHE A 119 17.40 -25.07 6.46
N PRO A 120 18.17 -25.08 5.37
CA PRO A 120 19.64 -25.11 5.46
C PRO A 120 20.22 -23.80 6.02
N ASP A 121 21.44 -23.86 6.53
CA ASP A 121 22.22 -22.65 6.84
C ASP A 121 22.64 -21.97 5.54
N VAL A 122 21.79 -21.07 5.04
CA VAL A 122 22.04 -20.32 3.80
C VAL A 122 23.01 -19.16 3.99
N LEU A 123 23.12 -18.63 5.21
CA LEU A 123 23.88 -17.39 5.46
C LEU A 123 25.36 -17.64 5.73
N LYS A 124 25.72 -18.85 6.17
CA LYS A 124 27.12 -19.24 6.50
C LYS A 124 27.81 -18.25 7.44
N LEU A 125 27.03 -17.65 8.35
CA LEU A 125 27.53 -16.63 9.24
C LEU A 125 28.25 -17.26 10.44
N PRO A 126 29.36 -16.65 10.91
CA PRO A 126 29.91 -16.97 12.22
C PRO A 126 28.84 -16.83 13.30
N ARG A 127 28.94 -17.66 14.35
CA ARG A 127 27.93 -17.77 15.40
C ARG A 127 27.65 -16.42 16.07
N GLU A 128 28.67 -15.61 16.29
CA GLU A 128 28.57 -14.29 16.93
C GLU A 128 27.73 -13.34 16.09
N ARG A 129 27.87 -13.37 14.76
CA ARG A 129 27.08 -12.55 13.83
C ARG A 129 25.64 -13.04 13.74
N LEU A 130 25.43 -14.35 13.70
CA LEU A 130 24.10 -14.95 13.70
C LEU A 130 23.32 -14.58 14.96
N GLU A 131 23.97 -14.63 16.13
CA GLU A 131 23.36 -14.31 17.42
C GLU A 131 22.86 -12.86 17.48
N LEU A 132 23.53 -11.91 16.81
CA LEU A 132 23.05 -10.52 16.71
C LEU A 132 21.73 -10.40 15.93
N LEU A 133 21.59 -11.15 14.82
CA LEU A 133 20.34 -11.19 14.04
C LEU A 133 19.21 -11.80 14.87
N GLN A 134 19.50 -12.93 15.52
CA GLN A 134 18.58 -13.65 16.39
C GLN A 134 18.09 -12.79 17.57
N LEU A 135 18.99 -12.02 18.18
CA LEU A 135 18.70 -11.11 19.28
C LEU A 135 17.66 -10.05 18.88
N GLY A 136 17.83 -9.43 17.71
CA GLY A 136 16.87 -8.44 17.23
C GLY A 136 15.50 -9.03 16.87
N TRP A 137 15.47 -10.22 16.26
CA TRP A 137 14.20 -10.95 16.08
C TRP A 137 13.51 -11.24 17.40
N ARG A 138 14.27 -11.65 18.42
CA ARG A 138 13.77 -11.88 19.78
C ARG A 138 13.22 -10.62 20.45
N ALA A 139 13.86 -9.48 20.24
CA ALA A 139 13.34 -8.20 20.72
C ALA A 139 12.06 -7.76 20.00
N SER A 140 11.69 -8.43 18.90
CA SER A 140 10.57 -8.08 18.03
C SER A 140 9.51 -9.20 17.94
N ASP A 141 9.06 -9.56 16.74
CA ASP A 141 7.93 -10.47 16.48
C ASP A 141 8.16 -11.92 16.95
N GLU A 142 9.40 -12.33 17.23
CA GLU A 142 9.70 -13.69 17.65
C GLU A 142 9.12 -14.01 19.04
N SER A 143 8.20 -14.96 19.03
CA SER A 143 7.55 -15.54 20.21
C SER A 143 8.36 -16.72 20.77
N ASN A 144 7.91 -17.24 21.90
CA ASN A 144 8.52 -18.40 22.56
C ASN A 144 7.42 -19.38 22.98
N THR A 145 7.50 -20.63 22.53
CA THR A 145 6.57 -21.69 22.92
C THR A 145 7.35 -22.93 23.38
N GLY A 146 7.25 -23.23 24.67
CA GLY A 146 7.96 -24.37 25.28
C GLY A 146 9.48 -24.23 25.20
N GLY A 147 10.00 -23.01 25.37
CA GLY A 147 11.44 -22.73 25.31
C GLY A 147 12.03 -22.62 23.91
N ARG A 148 11.21 -22.72 22.85
CA ARG A 148 11.68 -22.69 21.46
C ARG A 148 11.19 -21.44 20.72
N PRO A 149 12.04 -20.83 19.87
CA PRO A 149 11.65 -19.69 19.04
C PRO A 149 10.49 -20.01 18.09
N LEU A 150 9.57 -19.06 17.94
CA LEU A 150 8.38 -19.18 17.11
C LEU A 150 8.14 -17.86 16.35
N MET A 151 7.86 -17.92 15.06
CA MET A 151 7.43 -16.78 14.25
C MET A 151 6.02 -17.04 13.72
N GLY A 152 5.08 -16.14 13.99
CA GLY A 152 3.78 -16.09 13.35
C GLY A 152 3.70 -14.84 12.48
N THR A 153 3.44 -15.00 11.18
CA THR A 153 3.41 -13.85 10.26
C THR A 153 2.52 -14.10 9.05
N ALA A 154 1.93 -13.02 8.54
CA ALA A 154 1.28 -12.99 7.24
C ALA A 154 2.19 -12.47 6.11
N GLN A 155 3.48 -12.27 6.39
CA GLN A 155 4.46 -11.75 5.45
C GLN A 155 5.36 -12.87 4.94
N PRO A 156 5.27 -13.25 3.64
CA PRO A 156 6.06 -14.35 3.10
C PRO A 156 7.57 -14.14 3.23
N TRP A 157 8.06 -12.92 3.00
CA TRP A 157 9.48 -12.61 3.10
C TRP A 157 10.01 -12.79 4.54
N GLN A 158 9.18 -12.53 5.55
CA GLN A 158 9.56 -12.62 6.95
C GLN A 158 9.73 -14.07 7.39
N VAL A 159 8.98 -15.02 6.82
CA VAL A 159 9.21 -16.46 6.99
C VAL A 159 10.65 -16.80 6.63
N PHE A 160 11.09 -16.49 5.41
CA PHE A 160 12.43 -16.82 4.94
C PHE A 160 13.53 -16.04 5.68
N ALA A 161 13.31 -14.75 5.94
CA ALA A 161 14.26 -13.91 6.65
C ALA A 161 14.49 -14.40 8.09
N TRP A 162 13.43 -14.86 8.77
CA TRP A 162 13.54 -15.42 10.12
C TRP A 162 14.12 -16.84 10.12
N THR A 163 13.68 -17.73 9.22
CA THR A 163 14.22 -19.09 9.15
C THR A 163 15.70 -19.10 8.77
N ALA A 164 16.19 -18.14 7.99
CA ALA A 164 17.62 -18.00 7.73
C ALA A 164 18.43 -17.68 9.01
N ALA A 165 17.85 -16.96 9.98
CA ALA A 165 18.46 -16.70 11.28
C ALA A 165 18.22 -17.84 12.30
N ARG A 166 17.23 -18.70 12.05
CA ARG A 166 16.82 -19.84 12.89
C ARG A 166 16.78 -21.14 12.07
N TYR A 167 17.83 -21.37 11.29
CA TYR A 167 17.88 -22.49 10.34
C TYR A 167 17.86 -23.85 11.05
N GLY A 168 17.72 -24.93 10.31
CA GLY A 168 17.70 -26.29 10.84
C GLY A 168 16.28 -26.85 10.90
N GLU A 169 16.01 -27.68 11.91
CA GLU A 169 14.71 -28.33 12.07
C GLU A 169 13.59 -27.33 12.38
N LEU A 170 12.51 -27.40 11.62
CA LEU A 170 11.34 -26.55 11.71
C LEU A 170 10.06 -27.37 11.84
N TYR A 171 9.09 -26.80 12.54
CA TYR A 171 7.69 -27.24 12.50
C TYR A 171 6.83 -26.07 12.02
N ALA A 172 6.16 -26.22 10.88
CA ALA A 172 5.36 -25.18 10.25
C ALA A 172 3.88 -25.57 10.20
N TYR A 173 2.98 -24.59 10.33
CA TYR A 173 1.54 -24.76 10.12
C TYR A 173 0.90 -23.47 9.63
N VAL A 174 -0.24 -23.56 8.93
CA VAL A 174 -1.09 -22.39 8.67
C VAL A 174 -2.03 -22.24 9.86
N ALA A 175 -1.97 -21.10 10.55
CA ALA A 175 -2.80 -20.86 11.73
C ALA A 175 -4.19 -20.35 11.34
N SER A 176 -4.25 -19.45 10.35
CA SER A 176 -5.49 -18.78 10.00
C SER A 176 -5.48 -18.20 8.58
N ALA A 177 -6.69 -17.95 8.06
CA ALA A 177 -6.92 -17.00 6.97
C ALA A 177 -7.56 -15.74 7.56
N ASN A 178 -6.79 -14.65 7.60
CA ASN A 178 -7.22 -13.34 8.08
C ASN A 178 -8.05 -12.62 7.01
N LEU A 179 -9.23 -12.16 7.38
CA LEU A 179 -10.20 -11.51 6.49
C LEU A 179 -10.25 -10.02 6.80
N THR A 180 -9.88 -9.20 5.81
CA THR A 180 -9.89 -7.74 5.93
C THR A 180 -10.64 -7.11 4.75
N ARG A 181 -10.92 -5.80 4.84
CA ARG A 181 -11.48 -5.04 3.70
C ARG A 181 -10.56 -4.99 2.49
N GLU A 182 -9.27 -5.25 2.67
CA GLU A 182 -8.26 -5.29 1.59
C GLU A 182 -8.12 -6.70 0.99
N GLY A 183 -8.87 -7.68 1.49
CA GLY A 183 -8.80 -9.07 1.08
C GLY A 183 -8.32 -10.00 2.21
N ALA A 184 -8.28 -11.29 1.87
CA ALA A 184 -7.75 -12.34 2.72
C ALA A 184 -6.21 -12.36 2.70
N SER A 185 -5.62 -12.71 3.83
CA SER A 185 -4.18 -13.00 3.96
C SER A 185 -3.97 -14.26 4.79
N VAL A 186 -2.89 -14.99 4.51
CA VAL A 186 -2.59 -16.28 5.17
C VAL A 186 -1.61 -16.03 6.31
N GLU A 187 -1.92 -16.52 7.51
CA GLU A 187 -1.01 -16.50 8.65
C GLU A 187 -0.29 -17.85 8.75
N VAL A 188 1.03 -17.81 8.54
CA VAL A 188 1.91 -18.97 8.69
C VAL A 188 2.63 -18.85 10.02
N VAL A 189 2.69 -19.96 10.75
CA VAL A 189 3.47 -20.07 11.98
C VAL A 189 4.56 -21.12 11.80
N ILE A 190 5.78 -20.76 12.18
CA ILE A 190 6.96 -21.63 12.10
C ILE A 190 7.68 -21.63 13.44
N LYS A 191 7.97 -22.83 13.94
CA LYS A 191 8.69 -23.09 15.17
C LYS A 191 10.07 -23.64 14.84
N ALA A 192 11.12 -23.01 15.36
CA ALA A 192 12.48 -23.49 15.18
C ALA A 192 12.78 -24.56 16.24
N ARG A 193 12.75 -25.82 15.83
CA ARG A 193 13.02 -26.96 16.72
C ARG A 193 14.52 -27.11 16.98
N GLY A 194 15.38 -26.79 16.02
CA GLY A 194 16.84 -26.85 16.22
C GLY A 194 17.40 -25.86 17.26
N TRP A 195 16.60 -24.92 17.76
CA TRP A 195 17.06 -23.83 18.62
C TRP A 195 16.32 -23.75 19.96
N MET A 196 17.07 -23.37 21.00
CA MET A 196 16.53 -23.01 22.31
C MET A 196 16.56 -21.51 22.50
N GLN A 197 15.51 -20.96 23.10
CA GLN A 197 15.42 -19.54 23.39
C GLN A 197 16.35 -19.17 24.54
N ARG A 198 17.22 -18.18 24.30
CA ARG A 198 18.24 -17.73 25.26
C ARG A 198 17.82 -16.53 26.08
N TRP A 199 17.03 -15.64 25.49
CA TRP A 199 16.71 -14.35 26.08
C TRP A 199 15.21 -14.21 26.36
N SER A 200 14.87 -13.57 27.47
CA SER A 200 13.53 -13.01 27.64
C SER A 200 13.31 -11.86 26.62
N LYS A 201 12.04 -11.52 26.33
CA LYS A 201 11.77 -10.44 25.37
C LYS A 201 12.26 -9.07 25.88
N ALA A 202 12.12 -8.81 27.19
CA ALA A 202 12.61 -7.59 27.82
C ALA A 202 14.15 -7.50 27.80
N GLU A 203 14.83 -8.59 28.17
CA GLU A 203 16.29 -8.68 28.11
C GLU A 203 16.81 -8.47 26.68
N ALA A 204 16.16 -9.05 25.68
CA ALA A 204 16.54 -8.85 24.29
C ALA A 204 16.44 -7.38 23.86
N ILE A 205 15.38 -6.67 24.28
CA ILE A 205 15.22 -5.23 24.01
C ILE A 205 16.37 -4.42 24.67
N ASP A 206 16.69 -4.72 25.93
CA ASP A 206 17.76 -4.02 26.66
C ASP A 206 19.13 -4.27 26.02
N LEU A 207 19.39 -5.50 25.55
CA LEU A 207 20.61 -5.87 24.83
C LEU A 207 20.69 -5.17 23.46
N VAL A 208 19.60 -5.10 22.69
CA VAL A 208 19.55 -4.34 21.43
C VAL A 208 19.93 -2.88 21.67
N ALA A 209 19.35 -2.25 22.70
CA ALA A 209 19.67 -0.87 23.06
C ALA A 209 21.15 -0.70 23.49
N SER A 210 21.70 -1.68 24.21
CA SER A 210 23.10 -1.70 24.63
C SER A 210 24.07 -1.82 23.43
N HIS A 211 23.79 -2.73 22.49
CA HIS A 211 24.57 -2.88 21.25
C HIS A 211 24.54 -1.61 20.41
N LEU A 212 23.35 -1.00 20.27
CA LEU A 212 23.20 0.25 19.54
C LEU A 212 24.06 1.38 20.12
N ARG A 213 24.09 1.53 21.45
CA ARG A 213 24.95 2.52 22.14
C ARG A 213 26.45 2.30 21.88
N ARG A 214 26.86 1.06 21.61
CA ARG A 214 28.24 0.69 21.26
C ARG A 214 28.51 0.75 19.76
N GLY A 215 27.54 1.17 18.95
CA GLY A 215 27.68 1.29 17.51
C GLY A 215 27.45 -0.02 16.73
N GLU A 216 26.90 -1.07 17.35
CA GLU A 216 26.52 -2.31 16.65
C GLU A 216 25.02 -2.25 16.29
N TRP A 217 24.73 -2.19 14.98
CA TRP A 217 23.40 -1.93 14.43
C TRP A 217 22.66 -3.21 14.01
N THR A 218 23.36 -4.35 13.92
CA THR A 218 22.78 -5.62 13.44
C THR A 218 21.54 -6.06 14.24
N PRO A 219 21.52 -6.00 15.58
CA PRO A 219 20.31 -6.34 16.33
C PRO A 219 19.15 -5.36 16.10
N LEU A 220 19.45 -4.08 15.90
CA LEU A 220 18.42 -3.09 15.59
C LEU A 220 17.82 -3.31 14.20
N LEU A 221 18.61 -3.78 13.24
CA LEU A 221 18.13 -4.12 11.89
C LEU A 221 17.00 -5.15 11.96
N THR A 222 17.22 -6.31 12.57
CA THR A 222 16.18 -7.35 12.63
C THR A 222 15.02 -6.96 13.54
N MET A 223 15.26 -6.22 14.63
CA MET A 223 14.18 -5.66 15.44
C MET A 223 13.29 -4.71 14.64
N TRP A 224 13.88 -3.86 13.80
CA TRP A 224 13.12 -2.95 12.94
C TRP A 224 12.44 -3.68 11.78
N LEU A 225 13.04 -4.74 11.24
CA LEU A 225 12.40 -5.59 10.23
C LEU A 225 11.10 -6.23 10.75
N GLY A 226 11.00 -6.59 12.03
CA GLY A 226 9.74 -7.08 12.63
C GLY A 226 8.79 -5.94 13.04
N ASP A 227 9.17 -5.13 14.02
CA ASP A 227 8.30 -4.13 14.66
C ASP A 227 8.50 -2.69 14.19
N GLY A 228 9.45 -2.47 13.28
CA GLY A 228 9.73 -1.16 12.71
C GLY A 228 8.58 -0.63 11.85
N LYS A 229 8.31 0.68 11.95
CA LYS A 229 7.33 1.36 11.11
C LYS A 229 7.92 1.67 9.75
N ALA A 230 7.33 1.06 8.72
CA ALA A 230 7.57 1.38 7.33
C ALA A 230 6.80 2.66 6.95
N GLU A 231 7.46 3.82 7.00
CA GLU A 231 6.89 5.11 6.62
C GLU A 231 7.40 5.55 5.25
N ARG A 232 7.33 4.66 4.25
CA ARG A 232 7.83 4.88 2.87
C ARG A 232 7.51 6.27 2.32
N LYS A 233 6.28 6.77 2.48
CA LYS A 233 5.91 8.12 2.02
C LYS A 233 6.81 9.20 2.63
N LYS A 234 7.14 9.11 3.91
CA LYS A 234 8.04 10.06 4.58
C LYS A 234 9.48 9.90 4.09
N ALA A 235 9.96 8.67 3.94
CA ALA A 235 11.30 8.39 3.39
C ALA A 235 11.47 8.98 1.98
N LEU A 236 10.46 8.85 1.12
CA LEU A 236 10.45 9.46 -0.21
C LEU A 236 10.54 11.01 -0.16
N HIS A 237 10.04 11.65 0.89
CA HIS A 237 10.07 13.11 1.05
C HIS A 237 11.22 13.59 1.95
N GLY A 238 12.26 12.79 2.15
CA GLY A 238 13.45 13.18 2.92
C GLY A 238 13.22 13.24 4.44
N LYS A 239 12.12 12.67 4.95
CA LYS A 239 11.80 12.63 6.38
C LYS A 239 12.20 11.26 6.95
N TYR A 240 13.42 11.18 7.45
CA TYR A 240 14.01 9.93 7.96
C TYR A 240 13.83 9.80 9.47
N LYS A 241 12.96 8.86 9.87
CA LYS A 241 12.73 8.51 11.28
C LYS A 241 12.72 6.99 11.41
N LEU A 242 13.58 6.47 12.26
CA LEU A 242 13.60 5.06 12.60
C LEU A 242 12.73 4.86 13.84
N VAL A 243 11.53 4.34 13.63
CA VAL A 243 10.53 4.13 14.68
C VAL A 243 10.25 2.64 14.84
N VAL A 244 10.20 2.16 16.07
CA VAL A 244 9.88 0.77 16.42
C VAL A 244 8.67 0.76 17.36
N ALA A 245 7.74 -0.17 17.13
CA ALA A 245 6.64 -0.44 18.06
C ALA A 245 7.19 -1.19 19.28
N ALA A 246 6.93 -0.69 20.48
CA ALA A 246 7.44 -1.29 21.71
C ALA A 246 6.54 -0.91 22.89
N LYS A 247 6.17 -1.88 23.74
CA LYS A 247 5.35 -1.64 24.93
C LYS A 247 5.99 -0.66 25.92
N GLU A 248 7.31 -0.75 26.06
CA GLU A 248 8.12 0.13 26.91
C GLU A 248 9.09 0.95 26.03
N PRO A 249 8.59 1.96 25.30
CA PRO A 249 9.37 2.63 24.26
C PRO A 249 10.61 3.35 24.79
N TRP A 250 10.60 3.77 26.07
CA TRP A 250 11.72 4.44 26.74
C TRP A 250 12.98 3.57 26.90
N ARG A 251 12.86 2.24 26.80
CA ARG A 251 14.02 1.33 26.84
C ARG A 251 14.88 1.41 25.59
N LEU A 252 14.26 1.76 24.45
CA LEU A 252 14.90 1.74 23.13
C LEU A 252 15.23 3.14 22.60
N GLY A 253 14.42 4.15 22.92
CA GLY A 253 14.62 5.51 22.44
C GLY A 253 13.59 6.49 23.00
N SER A 254 13.43 7.65 22.34
CA SER A 254 12.47 8.66 22.78
C SER A 254 11.04 8.19 22.53
N SER A 255 10.19 8.23 23.55
CA SER A 255 8.76 7.93 23.40
C SER A 255 8.08 9.03 22.59
N ILE A 256 7.46 8.68 21.45
CA ILE A 256 6.77 9.62 20.56
C ILE A 256 5.27 9.32 20.42
N GLY A 257 4.73 8.53 21.35
CA GLY A 257 3.33 8.15 21.43
C GLY A 257 3.15 6.80 22.11
N ALA A 258 1.90 6.37 22.27
CA ALA A 258 1.58 5.05 22.81
C ALA A 258 2.32 3.96 22.02
N GLU A 259 3.13 3.19 22.75
CA GLU A 259 3.92 2.05 22.28
C GLU A 259 4.85 2.33 21.07
N LYS A 260 5.43 3.54 20.98
CA LYS A 260 6.31 3.93 19.87
C LYS A 260 7.61 4.57 20.34
N ALA A 261 8.72 3.91 20.04
CA ALA A 261 10.06 4.42 20.27
C ALA A 261 10.62 5.05 18.99
N LEU A 262 11.02 6.32 19.05
CA LEU A 262 11.91 6.93 18.06
C LEU A 262 13.35 6.58 18.43
N VAL A 263 13.95 5.69 17.64
CA VAL A 263 15.28 5.14 17.93
C VAL A 263 16.38 6.00 17.34
N ALA A 264 16.19 6.46 16.11
CA ALA A 264 17.15 7.32 15.41
C ALA A 264 16.44 8.21 14.38
N THR A 265 17.13 9.28 13.96
CA THR A 265 16.69 10.18 12.89
C THR A 265 17.83 10.43 11.92
N GLY A 266 17.51 10.98 10.75
CA GLY A 266 18.51 11.29 9.73
C GLY A 266 18.79 10.12 8.78
N ARG A 267 19.43 10.45 7.66
CA ARG A 267 19.74 9.50 6.59
C ARG A 267 20.80 8.50 7.06
N GLU A 268 21.74 8.98 7.88
CA GLU A 268 22.88 8.22 8.41
C GLU A 268 22.41 6.98 9.19
N ALA A 269 21.28 7.06 9.90
CA ALA A 269 20.72 5.90 10.60
C ALA A 269 20.33 4.76 9.64
N PHE A 270 19.74 5.09 8.49
CA PHE A 270 19.39 4.11 7.46
C PHE A 270 20.63 3.58 6.74
N VAL A 271 21.68 4.40 6.56
CA VAL A 271 22.97 3.96 6.02
C VAL A 271 23.59 2.91 6.94
N LYS A 272 23.67 3.18 8.24
CA LYS A 272 24.22 2.25 9.24
C LYS A 272 23.44 0.93 9.30
N LEU A 273 22.10 0.98 9.21
CA LEU A 273 21.30 -0.23 9.10
C LEU A 273 21.63 -1.03 7.83
N ARG A 274 21.75 -0.36 6.69
CA ARG A 274 22.10 -1.01 5.41
C ARG A 274 23.48 -1.65 5.47
N GLU A 275 24.47 -0.96 6.00
CA GLU A 275 25.84 -1.44 6.15
C GLU A 275 25.94 -2.64 7.11
N SER A 276 25.17 -2.64 8.19
CA SER A 276 25.15 -3.75 9.16
C SER A 276 24.53 -5.05 8.62
N ALA A 277 23.80 -4.99 7.51
CA ALA A 277 23.07 -6.15 6.99
C ALA A 277 24.01 -7.23 6.43
N GLY A 278 25.14 -6.86 5.83
CA GLY A 278 26.04 -7.81 5.16
C GLY A 278 25.30 -8.76 4.21
N VAL A 279 25.65 -10.05 4.26
CA VAL A 279 25.02 -11.12 3.47
C VAL A 279 23.50 -11.26 3.73
N TYR A 280 23.03 -10.87 4.91
CA TYR A 280 21.60 -10.85 5.21
C TYR A 280 20.84 -9.82 4.35
N GLY A 281 21.50 -8.71 4.00
CA GLY A 281 20.96 -7.71 3.07
C GLY A 281 20.74 -8.27 1.66
N GLU A 282 21.62 -9.17 1.19
CA GLU A 282 21.47 -9.85 -0.09
C GLU A 282 20.25 -10.79 -0.09
N LEU A 283 20.06 -11.53 1.01
CA LEU A 283 18.85 -12.34 1.22
C LEU A 283 17.60 -11.46 1.19
N LEU A 284 17.59 -10.33 1.91
CA LEU A 284 16.43 -9.41 1.95
C LEU A 284 16.13 -8.78 0.59
N ASP A 285 17.15 -8.50 -0.22
CA ASP A 285 17.01 -8.00 -1.59
C ASP A 285 16.31 -9.02 -2.49
N LEU A 286 16.76 -10.27 -2.42
CA LEU A 286 16.18 -11.39 -3.13
C LEU A 286 14.72 -11.63 -2.71
N LEU A 287 14.44 -11.57 -1.41
CA LEU A 287 13.10 -11.76 -0.86
C LEU A 287 12.15 -10.58 -1.17
N ARG A 288 12.64 -9.49 -1.76
CA ARG A 288 11.85 -8.28 -2.02
C ARG A 288 11.18 -7.74 -0.75
N ALA A 289 11.88 -7.82 0.38
CA ALA A 289 11.32 -7.41 1.66
C ALA A 289 10.96 -5.91 1.66
N HIS A 290 9.68 -5.58 1.86
CA HIS A 290 9.18 -4.20 1.73
C HIS A 290 9.89 -3.18 2.62
N LYS A 291 10.29 -3.60 3.82
CA LYS A 291 11.05 -2.81 4.80
C LYS A 291 12.50 -2.62 4.39
N TRP A 292 13.13 -3.65 3.82
CA TRP A 292 14.47 -3.53 3.25
C TRP A 292 14.49 -2.56 2.06
N ILE A 293 13.48 -2.63 1.19
CA ILE A 293 13.30 -1.66 0.10
C ILE A 293 13.18 -0.23 0.64
N GLU A 294 12.51 -0.02 1.78
CA GLU A 294 12.46 1.30 2.42
C GLU A 294 13.84 1.79 2.89
N ILE A 295 14.66 0.91 3.48
CA ILE A 295 16.05 1.23 3.83
C ILE A 295 16.85 1.61 2.57
N LYS A 296 16.69 0.87 1.47
CA LYS A 296 17.34 1.20 0.19
C LYS A 296 16.87 2.53 -0.37
N LEU A 297 15.57 2.80 -0.38
CA LEU A 297 15.01 4.08 -0.81
C LEU A 297 15.49 5.25 0.07
N ALA A 298 15.69 5.02 1.37
CA ALA A 298 16.22 6.05 2.27
C ALA A 298 17.71 6.34 2.03
N THR A 299 18.48 5.39 1.47
CA THR A 299 19.94 5.51 1.33
C THR A 299 20.41 5.78 -0.11
N ASP A 300 19.61 5.44 -1.11
CA ASP A 300 19.95 5.56 -2.54
C ASP A 300 19.05 6.60 -3.23
N ASP A 301 19.64 7.74 -3.61
CA ASP A 301 18.89 8.86 -4.21
C ASP A 301 18.44 8.54 -5.64
N ALA A 302 19.22 7.79 -6.42
CA ALA A 302 18.86 7.40 -7.78
C ALA A 302 17.70 6.40 -7.77
N LEU A 303 17.77 5.39 -6.90
CA LEU A 303 16.69 4.45 -6.66
C LEU A 303 15.43 5.17 -6.17
N ARG A 304 15.57 6.14 -5.25
CA ARG A 304 14.44 6.94 -4.75
C ARG A 304 13.79 7.76 -5.87
N ALA A 305 14.59 8.40 -6.72
CA ALA A 305 14.11 9.21 -7.84
C ALA A 305 13.37 8.33 -8.88
N ALA A 306 13.98 7.20 -9.28
CA ALA A 306 13.35 6.25 -10.19
C ALA A 306 12.04 5.68 -9.61
N TYR A 307 12.03 5.34 -8.32
CA TYR A 307 10.84 4.85 -7.64
C TYR A 307 9.72 5.88 -7.61
N LYS A 308 10.02 7.16 -7.35
CA LYS A 308 9.03 8.25 -7.41
C LYS A 308 8.42 8.35 -8.80
N LEU A 309 9.25 8.37 -9.84
CA LEU A 309 8.79 8.46 -11.23
C LEU A 309 7.88 7.28 -11.61
N ASN A 310 8.19 6.07 -11.11
CA ASN A 310 7.38 4.87 -11.35
C ASN A 310 6.12 4.76 -10.47
N THR A 311 6.06 5.44 -9.32
CA THR A 311 4.92 5.40 -8.39
C THR A 311 4.00 6.61 -8.49
N GLU A 312 4.43 7.68 -9.17
CA GLU A 312 3.57 8.73 -9.72
C GLU A 312 2.75 8.23 -10.92
N LYS A 313 2.27 6.97 -10.86
CA LYS A 313 1.16 6.53 -11.71
C LYS A 313 -0.01 7.46 -11.41
N ARG A 314 -0.62 8.04 -12.44
CA ARG A 314 -1.78 8.93 -12.25
C ARG A 314 -2.85 8.09 -11.55
N ASN A 315 -3.65 8.69 -10.65
CA ASN A 315 -4.75 7.97 -9.98
C ASN A 315 -5.70 7.26 -10.97
N ILE A 316 -5.79 7.78 -12.21
CA ILE A 316 -6.49 7.14 -13.32
C ILE A 316 -5.93 5.75 -13.67
N ASP A 317 -4.61 5.57 -13.63
CA ASP A 317 -3.93 4.30 -13.94
C ASP A 317 -4.19 3.26 -12.84
N VAL A 318 -4.25 3.71 -11.58
CA VAL A 318 -4.64 2.86 -10.45
C VAL A 318 -6.10 2.42 -10.58
N LEU A 319 -7.00 3.34 -10.93
CA LEU A 319 -8.40 3.02 -11.19
C LEU A 319 -8.56 2.07 -12.38
N ARG A 320 -7.80 2.28 -13.46
CA ARG A 320 -7.79 1.40 -14.65
C ARG A 320 -7.30 0.00 -14.29
N ALA A 321 -6.30 -0.13 -13.44
CA ALA A 321 -5.85 -1.45 -12.96
C ALA A 321 -6.91 -2.17 -12.11
N MET A 322 -7.69 -1.43 -11.31
CA MET A 322 -8.72 -2.00 -10.44
C MET A 322 -10.02 -2.37 -11.18
N TYR A 323 -10.42 -1.58 -12.18
CA TYR A 323 -11.74 -1.68 -12.82
C TYR A 323 -11.70 -1.91 -14.34
N GLY A 324 -10.53 -1.80 -14.97
CA GLY A 324 -10.37 -1.86 -16.44
C GLY A 324 -10.31 -3.26 -17.05
N ARG A 325 -10.73 -4.31 -16.33
CA ARG A 325 -10.88 -5.68 -16.88
C ARG A 325 -12.26 -5.96 -17.48
N ASN A 326 -13.18 -4.99 -17.44
CA ASN A 326 -14.45 -5.12 -18.12
C ASN A 326 -14.30 -4.54 -19.54
N ASP A 327 -13.90 -5.41 -20.47
CA ASP A 327 -13.93 -5.20 -21.93
C ASP A 327 -15.38 -5.17 -22.43
N GLY A 328 -16.20 -4.28 -21.87
CA GLY A 328 -17.44 -3.85 -22.49
C GLY A 328 -17.10 -2.70 -23.41
N GLU A 329 -17.41 -2.85 -24.71
CA GLU A 329 -17.42 -1.78 -25.71
C GLU A 329 -17.71 -0.43 -25.05
N ILE A 330 -16.87 0.59 -25.32
CA ILE A 330 -17.16 1.97 -24.91
C ILE A 330 -18.57 2.26 -25.42
N PRO A 331 -19.60 2.33 -24.56
CA PRO A 331 -20.93 2.57 -25.07
C PRO A 331 -20.86 3.95 -25.70
N THR A 332 -21.32 4.04 -26.95
CA THR A 332 -21.61 5.30 -27.62
C THR A 332 -22.84 5.92 -26.95
N GLU A 333 -22.81 6.08 -25.62
CA GLU A 333 -23.82 6.83 -24.90
C GLU A 333 -23.63 8.29 -25.29
N GLN A 334 -24.65 8.79 -25.98
CA GLN A 334 -24.91 10.22 -26.13
C GLN A 334 -25.12 10.76 -24.72
N PHE A 335 -24.25 11.66 -24.27
CA PHE A 335 -24.55 12.48 -23.11
C PHE A 335 -25.73 13.36 -23.53
N SER A 336 -26.94 13.00 -23.12
CA SER A 336 -28.16 13.65 -23.59
C SER A 336 -28.12 15.15 -23.29
N HIS A 337 -28.34 15.94 -24.34
CA HIS A 337 -28.74 17.34 -24.21
C HIS A 337 -30.23 17.38 -23.87
N ALA A 338 -30.55 17.48 -22.59
CA ALA A 338 -31.80 17.92 -21.95
C ALA A 338 -31.82 17.25 -20.57
N GLU A 339 -32.03 17.93 -19.44
CA GLU A 339 -33.04 18.93 -19.12
C GLU A 339 -32.46 20.04 -18.24
N ASP A 340 -33.10 21.21 -18.28
CA ASP A 340 -32.71 22.50 -17.68
C ASP A 340 -31.58 23.25 -18.43
N GLY A 341 -31.86 24.50 -18.81
CA GLY A 341 -30.90 25.39 -19.49
C GLY A 341 -29.53 25.47 -18.78
N PRO A 342 -28.48 25.98 -19.46
CA PRO A 342 -27.09 25.86 -19.02
C PRO A 342 -26.93 26.31 -17.56
N ARG A 343 -26.71 25.34 -16.65
CA ARG A 343 -26.32 25.61 -15.27
C ARG A 343 -25.07 26.48 -15.30
N ARG A 344 -25.08 27.61 -14.58
CA ARG A 344 -23.98 28.58 -14.55
C ARG A 344 -22.65 27.88 -14.26
N GLY A 345 -21.67 28.05 -15.14
CA GLY A 345 -20.34 27.46 -15.03
C GLY A 345 -20.17 26.06 -15.63
N ALA A 346 -21.13 25.55 -16.41
CA ALA A 346 -20.94 24.32 -17.18
C ALA A 346 -20.18 24.57 -18.50
N VAL A 347 -19.28 23.66 -18.87
CA VAL A 347 -18.56 23.60 -20.15
C VAL A 347 -18.58 22.18 -20.69
N VAL A 348 -18.74 22.03 -22.01
CA VAL A 348 -18.67 20.72 -22.67
C VAL A 348 -17.29 20.58 -23.29
N VAL A 349 -16.53 19.57 -22.86
CA VAL A 349 -15.16 19.32 -23.34
C VAL A 349 -15.09 17.91 -23.89
N ALA A 350 -14.81 17.77 -25.19
CA ALA A 350 -14.77 16.47 -25.88
C ALA A 350 -16.04 15.62 -25.64
N GLY A 351 -17.20 16.28 -25.63
CA GLY A 351 -18.50 15.66 -25.35
C GLY A 351 -18.78 15.36 -23.87
N VAL A 352 -17.86 15.67 -22.95
CA VAL A 352 -18.07 15.48 -21.50
C VAL A 352 -18.52 16.79 -20.86
N VAL A 353 -19.68 16.79 -20.20
CA VAL A 353 -20.15 17.95 -19.41
C VAL A 353 -19.33 18.08 -18.13
N MET A 354 -18.67 19.22 -17.95
CA MET A 354 -17.83 19.55 -16.80
C MET A 354 -18.24 20.89 -16.19
N TYR A 355 -17.97 21.07 -14.90
CA TYR A 355 -18.30 22.28 -14.15
C TYR A 355 -17.03 23.01 -13.72
N LEU A 356 -16.99 24.31 -13.99
CA LEU A 356 -15.89 25.19 -13.64
C LEU A 356 -15.87 25.48 -12.13
N GLU A 357 -14.69 25.38 -11.52
CA GLU A 357 -14.48 25.63 -10.10
C GLU A 357 -13.17 26.40 -9.86
N LEU A 358 -13.26 27.42 -9.00
CA LEU A 358 -12.10 28.18 -8.52
C LEU A 358 -11.44 27.47 -7.35
N VAL A 359 -10.14 27.22 -7.46
CA VAL A 359 -9.33 26.57 -6.42
C VAL A 359 -8.34 27.58 -5.85
N GLY A 360 -8.34 27.70 -4.51
CA GLY A 360 -7.46 28.61 -3.80
C GLY A 360 -6.00 28.14 -3.80
N GLY A 361 -5.08 29.06 -4.06
CA GLY A 361 -3.64 28.83 -4.04
C GLY A 361 -2.88 30.16 -4.20
N ARG A 362 -1.53 30.11 -4.16
CA ARG A 362 -0.68 31.32 -4.19
C ARG A 362 -0.99 32.24 -5.39
N GLY A 363 -1.42 31.65 -6.51
CA GLY A 363 -1.88 32.38 -7.70
C GLY A 363 -3.35 32.20 -8.07
N GLY A 364 -4.12 31.34 -7.38
CA GLY A 364 -5.46 30.93 -7.83
C GLY A 364 -5.43 30.06 -9.11
N SER A 365 -6.34 29.08 -9.17
CA SER A 365 -6.45 28.15 -10.30
C SER A 365 -7.92 27.94 -10.70
N LEU A 366 -8.16 27.65 -11.98
CA LEU A 366 -9.45 27.23 -12.51
C LEU A 366 -9.37 25.76 -12.94
N VAL A 367 -10.32 24.95 -12.50
CA VAL A 367 -10.43 23.53 -12.92
C VAL A 367 -11.84 23.28 -13.48
N ALA A 368 -11.95 22.31 -14.38
CA ALA A 368 -13.25 21.79 -14.80
C ALA A 368 -13.41 20.38 -14.26
N LYS A 369 -14.54 20.10 -13.60
CA LYS A 369 -14.82 18.82 -12.90
C LYS A 369 -16.06 18.14 -13.46
N HIS A 370 -15.97 16.85 -13.67
CA HIS A 370 -17.09 15.94 -13.94
C HIS A 370 -17.25 14.99 -12.76
N PHE A 371 -18.49 14.77 -12.31
CA PHE A 371 -18.81 13.96 -11.14
C PHE A 371 -19.64 12.76 -11.54
N THR A 372 -19.28 11.58 -11.04
CA THR A 372 -20.05 10.35 -11.23
C THR A 372 -19.89 9.44 -10.02
N ARG A 373 -20.88 8.60 -9.71
CA ARG A 373 -20.77 7.57 -8.66
C ARG A 373 -20.16 6.27 -9.18
N ASP A 374 -20.07 6.12 -10.49
CA ASP A 374 -19.63 4.91 -11.17
C ASP A 374 -18.19 5.02 -11.67
N ALA A 375 -17.36 4.02 -11.32
CA ALA A 375 -15.95 3.99 -11.68
C ALA A 375 -15.72 3.79 -13.18
N GLY A 376 -16.55 3.00 -13.86
CA GLY A 376 -16.49 2.77 -15.31
C GLY A 376 -16.80 4.05 -16.09
N LYS A 377 -17.85 4.78 -15.69
CA LYS A 377 -18.20 6.10 -16.25
C LYS A 377 -17.08 7.12 -16.05
N ALA A 378 -16.41 7.09 -14.89
CA ALA A 378 -15.28 7.97 -14.63
C ALA A 378 -14.10 7.66 -15.56
N LEU A 379 -13.80 6.38 -15.79
CA LEU A 379 -12.75 5.95 -16.72
C LEU A 379 -13.11 6.28 -18.17
N ALA A 380 -14.36 6.10 -18.59
CA ALA A 380 -14.83 6.43 -19.94
C ALA A 380 -14.73 7.94 -20.22
N ALA A 381 -15.19 8.79 -19.29
CA ALA A 381 -15.07 10.24 -19.39
C ALA A 381 -13.59 10.67 -19.46
N ALA A 382 -12.74 10.07 -18.64
CA ALA A 382 -11.31 10.36 -18.68
C ALA A 382 -10.66 9.89 -19.98
N GLY A 383 -11.03 8.72 -20.52
CA GLY A 383 -10.57 8.24 -21.82
C GLY A 383 -10.91 9.18 -22.98
N ARG A 384 -12.14 9.72 -23.01
CA ARG A 384 -12.54 10.72 -24.03
C ARG A 384 -11.69 12.00 -23.96
N LEU A 385 -11.41 12.48 -22.75
CA LEU A 385 -10.55 13.65 -22.54
C LEU A 385 -9.10 13.37 -22.96
N GLU A 386 -8.58 12.17 -22.70
CA GLU A 386 -7.24 11.75 -23.16
C GLU A 386 -7.16 11.68 -24.69
N SER A 387 -8.18 11.12 -25.37
CA SER A 387 -8.27 11.09 -26.83
C SER A 387 -8.32 12.49 -27.45
N ALA A 388 -8.80 13.48 -26.72
CA ALA A 388 -8.76 14.90 -27.11
C ALA A 388 -7.40 15.58 -26.81
N GLY A 389 -6.39 14.84 -26.37
CA GLY A 389 -5.05 15.33 -26.07
C GLY A 389 -4.93 16.05 -24.70
N LEU A 390 -5.91 15.90 -23.82
CA LEU A 390 -5.93 16.52 -22.49
C LEU A 390 -5.34 15.59 -21.43
N ARG A 391 -5.08 16.11 -20.23
CA ARG A 391 -4.50 15.34 -19.10
C ARG A 391 -5.46 15.28 -17.90
N PRO A 392 -6.54 14.49 -17.97
CA PRO A 392 -7.52 14.38 -16.88
C PRO A 392 -6.96 13.69 -15.64
N ASN A 393 -7.43 14.05 -14.45
CA ASN A 393 -7.15 13.33 -13.22
C ASN A 393 -8.44 12.77 -12.65
N VAL A 394 -8.40 11.59 -12.05
CA VAL A 394 -9.56 10.99 -11.38
C VAL A 394 -9.27 10.84 -9.90
N VAL A 395 -10.12 11.40 -9.04
CA VAL A 395 -9.99 11.31 -7.59
C VAL A 395 -11.30 10.90 -6.96
N ARG A 396 -11.25 10.23 -5.80
CA ARG A 396 -12.43 9.89 -5.02
C ARG A 396 -12.77 11.06 -4.09
N SER A 397 -14.02 11.52 -4.11
CA SER A 397 -14.55 12.58 -3.25
C SER A 397 -15.90 12.15 -2.68
N GLY A 398 -15.89 11.62 -1.45
CA GLY A 398 -17.07 11.03 -0.82
C GLY A 398 -17.63 9.86 -1.64
N PRO A 399 -18.94 9.86 -1.98
CA PRO A 399 -19.55 8.80 -2.79
C PRO A 399 -19.24 8.92 -4.30
N ASN A 400 -18.55 9.99 -4.73
CA ASN A 400 -18.33 10.28 -6.15
C ASN A 400 -16.86 10.06 -6.56
N TYR A 401 -16.66 9.67 -7.81
CA TYR A 401 -15.45 9.87 -8.59
C TYR A 401 -15.51 11.24 -9.28
N VAL A 402 -14.43 12.00 -9.18
CA VAL A 402 -14.29 13.33 -9.78
C VAL A 402 -13.21 13.25 -10.85
N VAL A 403 -13.62 13.40 -12.10
CA VAL A 403 -12.72 13.55 -13.25
C VAL A 403 -12.49 15.03 -13.48
N TYR A 404 -11.24 15.50 -13.48
CA TYR A 404 -10.98 16.92 -13.67
C TYR A 404 -9.79 17.21 -14.57
N ILE A 405 -9.88 18.32 -15.30
CA ILE A 405 -8.77 18.90 -16.08
C ILE A 405 -8.33 20.21 -15.44
N ALA A 406 -7.03 20.49 -15.53
CA ALA A 406 -6.42 21.65 -14.88
C ALA A 406 -6.46 22.90 -15.76
N THR A 407 -6.08 24.05 -15.18
CA THR A 407 -6.05 25.35 -15.88
C THR A 407 -5.23 25.31 -17.17
N ALA A 408 -4.13 24.56 -17.20
CA ALA A 408 -3.30 24.44 -18.40
C ALA A 408 -4.05 23.82 -19.59
N ASP A 409 -4.88 22.81 -19.35
CA ASP A 409 -5.70 22.18 -20.39
C ASP A 409 -6.84 23.10 -20.82
N LEU A 410 -7.47 23.81 -19.86
CA LEU A 410 -8.50 24.81 -20.16
C LEU A 410 -7.97 25.99 -21.00
N LEU A 411 -6.74 26.43 -20.76
CA LEU A 411 -6.08 27.47 -21.57
C LEU A 411 -5.88 26.99 -23.01
N ARG A 412 -5.33 25.79 -23.20
CA ARG A 412 -5.13 25.19 -24.54
C ARG A 412 -6.44 25.01 -25.30
N LEU A 413 -7.50 24.61 -24.59
CA LEU A 413 -8.84 24.51 -25.19
C LEU A 413 -9.37 25.88 -25.58
N ALA A 414 -9.30 26.86 -24.67
CA ALA A 414 -9.76 28.22 -24.93
C ALA A 414 -9.02 28.88 -26.11
N GLU A 415 -7.75 28.59 -26.33
CA GLU A 415 -7.00 29.08 -27.49
C GLU A 415 -7.59 28.60 -28.82
N ARG A 416 -8.19 27.41 -28.85
CA ARG A 416 -8.69 26.76 -30.08
C ARG A 416 -10.20 26.82 -30.25
N ASP A 417 -10.93 26.96 -29.15
CA ASP A 417 -12.40 26.92 -29.09
C ASP A 417 -12.93 28.22 -28.47
N SER A 418 -13.59 29.02 -29.31
CA SER A 418 -14.16 30.32 -28.90
C SER A 418 -15.33 30.19 -27.94
N GLU A 419 -16.09 29.10 -28.00
CA GLU A 419 -17.23 28.86 -27.10
C GLU A 419 -16.74 28.49 -25.71
N ILE A 420 -15.74 27.61 -25.60
CA ILE A 420 -15.09 27.29 -24.32
C ILE A 420 -14.44 28.55 -23.73
N ARG A 421 -13.73 29.35 -24.54
CA ARG A 421 -13.14 30.62 -24.11
C ARG A 421 -14.19 31.57 -23.54
N ARG A 422 -15.30 31.74 -24.26
CA ARG A 422 -16.42 32.60 -23.86
C ARG A 422 -17.06 32.12 -22.57
N ALA A 423 -17.31 30.82 -22.42
CA ALA A 423 -17.89 30.26 -21.21
C ALA A 423 -17.00 30.48 -19.98
N ILE A 424 -15.68 30.29 -20.12
CA ILE A 424 -14.71 30.56 -19.05
C ILE A 424 -14.68 32.05 -18.70
N ALA A 425 -14.63 32.93 -19.70
CA ALA A 425 -14.61 34.38 -19.50
C ALA A 425 -15.85 34.87 -18.74
N LEU A 426 -17.04 34.40 -19.14
CA LEU A 426 -18.31 34.73 -18.48
C LEU A 426 -18.34 34.23 -17.02
N TYR A 427 -17.88 32.99 -16.79
CA TYR A 427 -17.79 32.44 -15.44
C TYR A 427 -16.84 33.27 -14.55
N LEU A 428 -15.66 33.62 -15.04
CA LEU A 428 -14.69 34.41 -14.28
C LEU A 428 -15.20 35.84 -13.99
N ALA A 429 -15.84 36.48 -14.97
CA ALA A 429 -16.44 37.80 -14.79
C ALA A 429 -17.58 37.78 -13.74
N GLU A 430 -18.44 36.77 -13.77
CA GLU A 430 -19.48 36.57 -12.76
C GLU A 430 -18.85 36.36 -11.37
N LYS A 431 -17.82 35.51 -11.23
CA LYS A 431 -17.17 35.28 -9.94
C LYS A 431 -16.39 36.48 -9.41
N ALA A 432 -15.88 37.34 -10.29
CA ALA A 432 -15.25 38.61 -9.91
C ALA A 432 -16.26 39.63 -9.40
N LYS A 433 -17.46 39.68 -10.01
CA LYS A 433 -18.52 40.64 -9.63
C LYS A 433 -19.34 40.19 -8.43
N ASP A 434 -19.87 38.97 -8.48
CA ASP A 434 -20.92 38.48 -7.60
C ASP A 434 -20.46 37.32 -6.70
N GLY A 435 -19.20 36.86 -6.83
CA GLY A 435 -18.64 35.79 -6.01
C GLY A 435 -18.40 36.19 -4.54
N THR A 436 -18.10 35.20 -3.69
CA THR A 436 -17.61 35.46 -2.32
C THR A 436 -16.27 36.20 -2.35
N GLN A 437 -15.86 36.86 -1.26
CA GLN A 437 -14.58 37.58 -1.19
C GLN A 437 -13.40 36.75 -1.72
N ARG A 438 -13.33 35.48 -1.29
CA ARG A 438 -12.30 34.54 -1.75
C ARG A 438 -12.40 34.20 -3.25
N GLN A 439 -13.61 34.08 -3.79
CA GLN A 439 -13.82 33.82 -5.22
C GLN A 439 -13.45 35.04 -6.07
N ARG A 440 -13.78 36.26 -5.62
CA ARG A 440 -13.40 37.50 -6.31
C ARG A 440 -11.90 37.62 -6.43
N GLU A 441 -11.18 37.46 -5.31
CA GLU A 441 -9.72 37.49 -5.28
C GLU A 441 -9.08 36.45 -6.23
N ILE A 442 -9.63 35.23 -6.29
CA ILE A 442 -9.10 34.19 -7.18
C ILE A 442 -9.40 34.52 -8.64
N ALA A 443 -10.63 34.94 -8.95
CA ALA A 443 -11.04 35.27 -10.32
C ALA A 443 -10.22 36.43 -10.89
N GLU A 444 -10.03 37.51 -10.12
CA GLU A 444 -9.20 38.66 -10.51
C GLU A 444 -7.74 38.27 -10.75
N LYS A 445 -7.17 37.43 -9.88
CA LYS A 445 -5.79 36.91 -10.07
C LYS A 445 -5.65 36.12 -11.36
N ILE A 446 -6.66 35.34 -11.74
CA ILE A 446 -6.68 34.56 -12.97
C ILE A 446 -6.83 35.48 -14.19
N LEU A 447 -7.78 36.42 -14.17
CA LEU A 447 -7.99 37.40 -15.25
C LEU A 447 -6.75 38.25 -15.51
N LYS A 448 -6.06 38.70 -14.45
CA LYS A 448 -4.80 39.45 -14.55
C LYS A 448 -3.66 38.63 -15.18
N ARG A 449 -3.62 37.32 -14.91
CA ARG A 449 -2.58 36.43 -15.46
C ARG A 449 -2.88 36.01 -16.89
N HIS A 450 -4.16 35.91 -17.25
CA HIS A 450 -4.61 35.37 -18.53
C HIS A 450 -5.59 36.35 -19.20
N PRO A 451 -5.07 37.39 -19.88
CA PRO A 451 -5.91 38.40 -20.53
C PRO A 451 -6.89 37.85 -21.58
N LEU A 452 -6.64 36.66 -22.13
CA LEU A 452 -7.53 35.98 -23.08
C LEU A 452 -8.95 35.70 -22.54
N PHE A 453 -9.15 35.79 -21.22
CA PHE A 453 -10.44 35.62 -20.56
C PHE A 453 -11.07 36.95 -20.14
N SER A 454 -10.44 38.09 -20.45
CA SER A 454 -11.03 39.40 -20.18
C SER A 454 -12.16 39.66 -21.17
N PRO A 455 -13.34 40.12 -20.73
CA PRO A 455 -14.39 40.53 -21.65
C PRO A 455 -13.90 41.72 -22.48
N PRO A 456 -14.25 41.80 -23.78
CA PRO A 456 -13.93 42.98 -24.59
C PRO A 456 -14.61 44.22 -24.00
N ASN A 457 -13.84 45.29 -23.80
CA ASN A 457 -14.35 46.59 -23.38
C ASN A 457 -15.24 47.19 -24.48
N SER A 458 -16.55 46.96 -24.42
CA SER A 458 -17.55 47.83 -25.05
C SER A 458 -18.90 47.64 -24.38
N LEU A 459 -19.21 48.47 -23.39
CA LEU A 459 -20.55 48.96 -23.01
C LEU A 459 -20.38 49.93 -21.82
N SER A 460 -19.58 50.98 -22.03
CA SER A 460 -19.52 52.15 -21.17
C SER A 460 -19.58 53.39 -22.06
N ALA A 461 -20.70 53.54 -22.77
CA ALA A 461 -21.03 54.81 -23.42
C ALA A 461 -22.56 55.00 -23.42
N SER A 462 -22.96 56.08 -22.75
CA SER A 462 -24.23 56.79 -22.87
C SER A 462 -25.48 56.18 -22.21
N LEU A 463 -25.66 56.49 -20.93
CA LEU A 463 -26.94 57.01 -20.40
C LEU A 463 -26.59 58.00 -19.28
N LYS A 464 -26.43 59.28 -19.64
CA LYS A 464 -26.57 60.38 -18.67
C LYS A 464 -28.06 60.59 -18.42
N PRO A 465 -28.48 60.86 -17.19
CA PRO A 465 -29.88 61.08 -16.85
C PRO A 465 -30.33 62.48 -17.29
N ALA A 466 -31.54 62.58 -17.81
CA ALA A 466 -32.28 63.83 -17.88
C ALA A 466 -33.01 64.06 -16.55
N SER A 467 -32.91 65.27 -16.00
CA SER A 467 -33.77 65.81 -14.94
C SER A 467 -33.69 67.34 -14.98
N PRO A 468 -34.71 68.09 -14.52
CA PRO A 468 -36.02 67.66 -13.99
C PRO A 468 -37.11 67.58 -15.05
#